data_AF-A0A6H1Z7Q5-F1
#
_entry.id   AF-A0A6H1Z7Q5-F1
#
_cell.length_a   1.000
_cell.length_b   1.000
_cell.length_c   1.000
_cell.angle_alpha   90.00
_cell.angle_beta   90.00
_cell.angle_gamma   90.00
#
_symmetry.space_group_name_H-M   'P 1'
#
loop_
_entity.id
_entity.type
_entity.pdbx_description
1 polymer ?
#
loop_
_entity_poly.entity_id
_entity_poly.type
_entity_poly.pdbx_seq_one_letter_code
_entity_poly.pdbx_strand_id
1 'polypeptide(L)' 'MNWMSVLTSILYQVLKHISPEIKKVIQGLIAELRTKAKATENPWDDILVEILAGIFSVED' A
#
# COMPACT_ATOMS: atom_id res chain seq x y z
N MET A 1 1.69 3.30 -28.60
CA MET A 1 2.30 2.87 -27.33
C MET A 1 1.45 3.45 -26.21
N ASN A 2 0.75 2.61 -25.45
CA ASN A 2 -0.15 3.09 -24.41
C ASN A 2 0.70 3.52 -23.21
N TRP A 3 0.80 4.83 -22.95
CA TRP A 3 1.69 5.36 -21.91
C TRP A 3 1.35 4.79 -20.51
N MET A 4 0.06 4.48 -20.31
CA MET A 4 -0.48 3.86 -19.10
C MET A 4 0.10 2.46 -18.85
N SER A 5 0.31 1.66 -19.90
CA SER A 5 0.85 0.30 -19.74
C SER A 5 2.33 0.30 -19.37
N VAL A 6 3.06 1.34 -19.80
CA VAL A 6 4.48 1.51 -19.46
C VAL A 6 4.63 1.88 -17.99
N LEU A 7 3.84 2.84 -17.51
CA LEU A 7 3.82 3.23 -16.10
C LEU A 7 3.47 2.08 -15.16
N THR A 8 2.41 1.33 -15.49
CA THR A 8 2.00 0.19 -14.66
C THR A 8 3.06 -0.91 -14.62
N SER A 9 3.77 -1.14 -15.73
CA SER A 9 4.84 -2.15 -15.79
C SER A 9 6.07 -1.76 -14.97
N ILE A 10 6.45 -0.47 -15.00
CA ILE A 10 7.53 0.07 -14.17
C ILE A 10 7.17 0.00 -12.69
N LEU A 11 5.96 0.44 -12.32
CA LEU A 11 5.44 0.31 -10.95
C LEU A 11 5.46 -1.13 -10.46
N TYR A 12 5.01 -2.08 -11.29
CA TYR A 12 5.03 -3.50 -10.95
C TYR A 12 6.46 -4.04 -10.72
N GLN A 13 7.43 -3.64 -11.54
CA GLN A 13 8.82 -4.06 -11.36
C GLN A 13 9.46 -3.46 -10.11
N VAL A 14 9.16 -2.20 -9.80
CA VAL A 14 9.63 -1.54 -8.57
C VAL A 14 9.04 -2.24 -7.35
N LEU A 15 7.72 -2.48 -7.34
CA LEU A 15 7.04 -3.22 -6.27
C LEU A 15 7.61 -4.65 -6.10
N LYS A 16 7.98 -5.32 -7.19
CA LYS A 16 8.61 -6.65 -7.16
C LYS A 16 10.04 -6.65 -6.63
N HIS A 17 10.75 -5.53 -6.73
CA HIS A 17 12.13 -5.36 -6.25
C HIS A 17 12.21 -4.63 -4.91
N ILE A 18 11.07 -4.37 -4.25
CA ILE A 18 11.07 -3.88 -2.87
C ILE A 18 11.82 -4.89 -1.99
N SER A 19 12.87 -4.43 -1.33
CA SER A 19 13.66 -5.29 -0.45
C SER A 19 12.79 -5.78 0.73
N PRO A 20 13.10 -6.95 1.32
CA PRO A 20 12.37 -7.45 2.48
C PRO A 20 12.29 -6.46 3.64
N GLU A 21 13.33 -5.62 3.81
CA GLU A 21 13.37 -4.56 4.83
C GLU A 21 12.34 -3.48 4.55
N ILE A 22 12.22 -3.00 3.30
CA ILE A 22 11.23 -1.99 2.93
C ILE A 22 9.81 -2.58 3.07
N LYS A 23 9.60 -3.85 2.72
CA LYS A 23 8.30 -4.52 2.95
C LYS A 23 7.92 -4.51 4.43
N LYS A 24 8.85 -4.81 5.34
CA LYS A 24 8.61 -4.76 6.79
C LYS A 24 8.25 -3.35 7.28
N VAL A 25 8.93 -2.33 6.77
CA VAL A 25 8.63 -0.94 7.11
C VAL A 25 7.22 -0.55 6.63
N ILE A 26 6.86 -0.92 5.40
CA ILE A 26 5.52 -0.66 4.85
C ILE A 26 4.45 -1.40 5.66
N GLN A 27 4.67 -2.67 6.03
CA GLN A 27 3.76 -3.41 6.90
C GLN A 27 3.52 -2.70 8.24
N GLY A 28 4.59 -2.23 8.89
CA GLY A 28 4.48 -1.45 10.13
C GLY A 28 3.70 -0.15 9.94
N LEU A 29 3.93 0.55 8.83
CA LEU A 29 3.24 1.80 8.50
C LEU A 29 1.74 1.58 8.23
N ILE A 30 1.38 0.53 7.49
CA ILE A 30 -0.03 0.17 7.26
C ILE A 30 -0.72 -0.21 8.58
N ALA A 31 -0.06 -0.97 9.46
CA ALA A 31 -0.61 -1.32 10.77
C ALA A 31 -0.85 -0.08 11.65
N GLU A 32 0.08 0.88 11.64
CA GLU A 32 -0.08 2.16 12.34
C GLU A 32 -1.25 2.98 11.75
N LEU A 33 -1.36 3.04 10.42
CA LEU A 33 -2.45 3.72 9.73
C LEU A 33 -3.81 3.08 10.04
N ARG A 34 -3.92 1.74 10.09
CA ARG A 34 -5.15 1.05 10.52
C ARG A 34 -5.55 1.44 11.94
N THR A 35 -4.57 1.55 12.84
CA THR A 35 -4.81 1.96 14.22
C THR A 35 -5.33 3.40 14.29
N LYS A 36 -4.75 4.30 13.49
CA LYS A 36 -5.18 5.69 13.41
C LYS A 36 -6.54 5.86 12.73
N ALA A 37 -6.82 5.11 11.67
CA ALA A 37 -8.11 5.12 10.98
C ALA A 37 -9.25 4.71 11.92
N LYS A 38 -9.05 3.66 12.72
CA LYS A 38 -10.03 3.23 13.75
C LYS A 38 -10.26 4.27 14.86
N ALA A 39 -9.36 5.24 15.00
CA ALA A 39 -9.51 6.32 15.98
C ALA A 39 -10.30 7.53 15.43
N THR A 40 -10.62 7.53 14.13
CA THR A 40 -11.47 8.55 13.50
C THR A 40 -12.86 7.97 13.21
N GLU A 41 -13.89 8.81 13.16
CA GLU A 41 -15.24 8.40 12.72
C GLU A 41 -15.39 8.45 11.18
N ASN A 42 -14.29 8.71 10.46
CA ASN A 42 -14.31 8.90 9.02
C ASN A 42 -14.14 7.56 8.28
N PRO A 43 -15.21 7.03 7.65
CA PRO A 43 -15.15 5.73 6.97
C PRO A 43 -14.21 5.73 5.75
N TRP A 44 -13.87 6.91 5.22
CA TRP A 44 -12.91 7.02 4.12
C TRP A 44 -11.49 6.68 4.55
N ASP A 45 -11.15 6.85 5.83
CA ASP A 45 -9.81 6.53 6.34
C ASP A 45 -9.61 5.01 6.31
N ASP A 46 -10.59 4.22 6.77
CA ASP A 46 -10.54 2.75 6.69
C ASP A 46 -10.41 2.27 5.24
N ILE A 47 -11.22 2.82 4.32
CA ILE A 47 -11.16 2.47 2.90
C ILE A 47 -9.79 2.79 2.29
N LEU A 48 -9.23 3.96 2.63
CA LEU A 48 -7.92 4.38 2.14
C LEU A 48 -6.81 3.43 2.62
N VAL A 49 -6.85 3.03 3.89
CA VAL A 49 -5.85 2.11 4.44
C VAL A 49 -5.93 0.73 3.77
N GLU A 50 -7.12 0.22 3.51
CA GLU A 50 -7.29 -1.07 2.81
C GLU A 50 -6.84 -1.01 1.34
N ILE A 51 -7.05 0.11 0.65
CA ILE A 51 -6.51 0.31 -0.70
C ILE A 51 -4.98 0.30 -0.68
N LEU A 52 -4.37 1.00 0.29
CA LEU A 52 -2.91 1.02 0.44
C LEU A 52 -2.36 -0.38 0.77
N ALA A 53 -3.03 -1.13 1.65
CA ALA A 53 -2.69 -2.50 1.98
C ALA A 53 -2.69 -3.40 0.73
N GLY A 54 -3.72 -3.28 -0.12
CA GLY A 54 -3.81 -4.00 -1.40
C GLY A 54 -2.69 -3.64 -2.39
N ILE A 55 -2.37 -2.34 -2.53
CA ILE A 55 -1.29 -1.88 -3.44
C ILE A 55 0.07 -2.44 -3.03
N PHE A 56 0.35 -2.48 -1.73
CA PHE A 56 1.61 -2.98 -1.20
C PHE A 56 1.63 -4.48 -0.91
N SER A 57 0.55 -5.20 -1.23
CA SER A 57 0.40 -6.63 -0.93
C SER A 57 0.73 -6.94 0.54
N VAL A 58 0.21 -6.09 1.43
CA VAL A 58 0.25 -6.25 2.88
C VAL A 58 -1.04 -6.94 3.28
N GLU A 59 -0.96 -8.25 3.51
CA GLU A 59 -2.05 -9.05 4.07
C GLU A 59 -1.95 -9.01 5.61
N ASP A 60 -3.10 -9.02 6.29
CA ASP A 60 -3.20 -9.12 7.76
C ASP A 60 -2.63 -10.44 8.30
#